data_AF-A0A950V8I5-F1
#
_entry.id   AF-A0A950V8I5-F1
#
_cell.length_a   1.000
_cell.length_b   1.000
_cell.length_c   1.000
_cell.angle_alpha   90.00
_cell.angle_beta   90.00
_cell.angle_gamma   90.00
#
_symmetry.space_group_name_H-M   'P 1'
#
loop_
_entity.id
_entity.type
_entity.pdbx_description
1 polymer ?
#
loop_
_entity_poly.entity_id
_entity_poly.type
_entity_poly.pdbx_seq_one_letter_code
_entity_poly.pdbx_strand_id
1 'polypeptide(L)'
;MRRIAARQAAGDDSGIHYEDIPHLTEGQLEKMVRLRDVRPKVPVSVRLDPRVLEWLKSKGEGHLTRINDILTNIMEAERTAHSRH
;
A
#
# COMPACT_ATOMS: atom_id res chain seq x y z
N MET A 1 12.08 -14.66 -22.82
CA MET A 1 10.76 -14.66 -22.13
C MET A 1 9.97 -15.99 -22.21
N ARG A 2 10.05 -16.83 -23.26
CA ARG A 2 9.20 -18.05 -23.36
C ARG A 2 9.63 -19.32 -22.59
N ARG A 3 10.88 -19.44 -22.13
CA ARG A 3 11.40 -20.68 -21.50
C ARG A 3 11.05 -20.85 -20.02
N ILE A 4 10.85 -19.75 -19.28
CA ILE A 4 10.57 -19.79 -17.84
C ILE A 4 9.09 -20.14 -17.59
N ALA A 5 8.18 -19.56 -18.40
CA ALA A 5 6.75 -19.82 -18.32
C ALA A 5 6.37 -21.28 -18.64
N ALA A 6 7.06 -21.92 -19.58
CA ALA A 6 6.80 -23.33 -19.93
C ALA A 6 7.13 -24.30 -18.78
N ARG A 7 8.15 -23.98 -17.97
CA ARG A 7 8.54 -24.78 -16.81
C ARG A 7 7.58 -24.61 -15.62
N GLN A 8 7.03 -23.40 -15.45
CA GLN A 8 5.99 -23.12 -14.45
C GLN A 8 4.64 -23.79 -14.81
N ALA A 9 4.29 -23.87 -16.09
CA ALA A 9 3.05 -24.52 -16.55
C ALA A 9 3.06 -26.04 -16.42
N ALA A 10 4.25 -26.66 -16.30
CA ALA A 10 4.41 -28.11 -16.16
C ALA A 10 4.13 -28.62 -14.73
N GLY A 11 3.97 -27.73 -13.74
CA GLY A 11 3.50 -28.07 -12.38
C GLY A 11 4.41 -29.00 -11.57
N ASP A 12 5.70 -29.08 -11.91
CA ASP A 12 6.66 -29.89 -11.14
C ASP A 12 7.09 -29.14 -9.87
N ASP A 13 6.26 -29.26 -8.85
CA ASP A 13 6.46 -28.66 -7.53
C ASP A 13 7.18 -29.63 -6.56
N SER A 14 7.64 -30.78 -7.04
CA SER A 14 8.24 -31.86 -6.23
C SER A 14 9.52 -31.45 -5.48
N GLY A 15 10.19 -30.40 -5.94
CA GLY A 15 11.38 -29.82 -5.30
C GLY A 15 11.11 -28.61 -4.41
N ILE A 16 9.83 -28.24 -4.18
CA ILE A 16 9.49 -27.07 -3.35
C ILE A 16 9.32 -27.53 -1.89
N HIS A 17 10.23 -27.07 -1.04
CA HIS A 17 10.20 -27.32 0.39
C HIS A 17 9.57 -26.12 1.11
N TYR A 18 8.55 -26.40 1.94
CA TYR A 18 7.79 -25.37 2.66
C TYR A 18 8.08 -25.37 4.17
N GLU A 19 9.05 -26.17 4.62
CA GLU A 19 9.37 -26.38 6.05
C GLU A 19 9.76 -25.08 6.76
N ASP A 20 10.40 -24.15 6.05
CA ASP A 20 10.81 -22.84 6.56
C ASP A 20 9.69 -21.77 6.50
N ILE A 21 8.55 -22.09 5.89
CA ILE A 21 7.46 -21.13 5.63
C ILE A 21 6.28 -21.49 6.53
N PRO A 22 6.00 -20.69 7.57
CA PRO A 22 4.88 -20.97 8.46
C PRO A 22 3.54 -20.88 7.72
N HIS A 23 2.66 -21.85 7.98
CA HIS A 23 1.29 -21.81 7.46
C HIS A 23 0.53 -20.61 8.00
N LEU A 24 -0.22 -19.94 7.13
CA LEU A 24 -1.10 -18.84 7.52
C LEU A 24 -2.34 -19.41 8.21
N THR A 25 -2.69 -18.83 9.36
CA THR A 25 -3.96 -19.11 10.05
C THR A 25 -5.13 -18.42 9.33
N GLU A 26 -6.35 -18.93 9.52
CA GLU A 26 -7.57 -18.35 8.94
C GLU A 26 -7.74 -16.87 9.33
N GLY A 27 -7.53 -16.51 10.60
CA GLY A 27 -7.60 -15.12 11.06
C GLY A 27 -6.48 -14.21 10.52
N GLN A 28 -5.36 -14.75 10.03
CA GLN A 28 -4.36 -13.98 9.29
C GLN A 28 -4.79 -13.75 7.84
N LEU A 29 -5.38 -14.76 7.20
CA LEU A 29 -5.90 -14.66 5.84
C LEU A 29 -7.05 -13.65 5.73
N GLU A 30 -7.94 -13.61 6.73
CA GLU A 30 -9.06 -12.65 6.78
C GLU A 30 -8.59 -11.19 6.86
N LYS A 31 -7.45 -10.94 7.51
CA LYS A 31 -6.88 -9.59 7.66
C LYS A 31 -6.01 -9.16 6.47
N MET A 32 -5.74 -10.06 5.54
CA MET A 32 -4.95 -9.73 4.36
C MET A 32 -5.74 -8.88 3.39
N VAL A 33 -5.26 -7.65 3.17
CA VAL A 33 -5.73 -6.81 2.06
C VAL A 33 -5.09 -7.34 0.79
N ARG A 34 -5.91 -7.74 -0.20
CA ARG A 34 -5.37 -8.14 -1.49
C ARG A 34 -4.76 -6.91 -2.14
N LEU A 35 -3.55 -7.05 -2.67
CA LEU A 35 -2.85 -5.92 -3.31
C LEU A 35 -3.67 -5.31 -4.47
N ARG A 36 -4.53 -6.10 -5.14
CA ARG A 36 -5.45 -5.62 -6.18
C ARG A 36 -6.54 -4.66 -5.68
N ASP A 37 -6.86 -4.70 -4.39
CA ASP A 37 -7.88 -3.84 -3.79
C ASP A 37 -7.28 -2.49 -3.35
N VAL A 38 -5.94 -2.37 -3.35
CA VAL A 38 -5.24 -1.10 -3.17
C VAL A 38 -5.32 -0.32 -4.48
N ARG A 39 -6.11 0.76 -4.50
CA ARG A 39 -6.10 1.72 -5.60
C ARG A 39 -4.66 2.26 -5.77
N PRO A 40 -4.06 2.17 -6.96
CA PRO A 40 -2.72 2.68 -7.18
C PRO A 40 -2.69 4.19 -6.95
N LYS A 41 -1.67 4.67 -6.24
CA LYS A 41 -1.45 6.11 -6.04
C LYS A 41 -1.03 6.74 -7.37
N VAL A 42 -1.60 7.89 -7.69
CA VAL A 42 -1.19 8.67 -8.88
C VAL A 42 0.06 9.47 -8.51
N PRO A 43 1.18 9.28 -9.22
CA PRO A 43 2.39 10.04 -8.96
C PRO A 43 2.17 11.49 -9.40
N VAL A 44 2.29 12.43 -8.46
CA VAL A 44 2.19 13.87 -8.71
C VAL A 44 3.39 14.58 -8.11
N SER A 45 3.89 15.61 -8.79
CA SER A 45 4.90 16.53 -8.24
C SER A 45 4.21 17.76 -7.67
N VAL A 46 4.39 18.00 -6.37
CA VAL A 46 3.83 19.15 -5.66
C VAL A 46 4.98 19.93 -5.02
N ARG A 47 4.89 21.26 -5.05
CA ARG A 47 5.81 22.14 -4.32
C ARG A 47 5.23 22.43 -2.94
N LEU A 48 6.01 22.17 -1.90
CA LEU A 48 5.65 22.48 -0.52
C LEU A 48 6.52 23.61 0.00
N ASP A 49 5.97 24.39 0.93
CA ASP A 49 6.76 25.36 1.68
C ASP A 49 7.89 24.63 2.46
N PRO A 50 9.14 25.15 2.43
CA PRO A 50 10.27 24.52 3.10
C PRO A 50 10.02 24.24 4.59
N ARG A 51 9.36 25.15 5.31
CA ARG A 51 9.08 25.01 6.75
C ARG A 51 8.10 23.88 7.02
N VAL A 52 7.12 23.70 6.13
CA VAL A 52 6.16 22.59 6.21
C VAL A 52 6.87 21.26 5.97
N LEU A 53 7.78 21.20 4.99
CA LEU A 53 8.56 20.00 4.72
C LEU A 53 9.49 19.64 5.89
N GLU A 54 10.17 20.62 6.49
CA GLU A 54 11.00 20.42 7.68
C GLU A 54 10.19 19.91 8.86
N TRP A 55 9.03 20.51 9.11
CA TRP A 55 8.12 20.05 10.15
C TRP A 55 7.66 18.62 9.91
N LEU A 56 7.29 18.24 8.68
CA LEU A 56 6.88 16.87 8.35
C LEU A 56 8.00 15.87 8.56
N LYS A 57 9.24 16.22 8.16
CA LYS A 57 10.44 15.40 8.37
C LYS A 57 10.76 15.21 9.86
N SER A 58 10.53 16.23 10.68
CA SER A 58 10.72 16.13 12.15
C SER A 58 9.84 15.06 12.81
N LYS A 59 8.78 14.59 12.13
CA LYS A 59 7.85 13.56 12.60
C LYS A 59 8.25 12.13 12.18
N GLY A 60 9.46 11.93 11.66
CA GLY A 60 10.02 10.63 11.26
C GLY A 60 9.87 10.31 9.77
N GLU A 61 10.34 9.12 9.38
CA GLU A 61 10.54 8.72 7.99
C GLU A 61 9.26 8.69 7.13
N GLY A 62 8.09 8.53 7.75
CA GLY A 62 6.78 8.46 7.08
C GLY A 62 6.19 9.78 6.57
N HIS A 63 7.01 10.83 6.37
CA HIS A 63 6.54 12.16 5.98
C HIS A 63 5.71 12.20 4.68
N LEU A 64 6.04 11.38 3.67
CA LEU A 64 5.26 11.28 2.42
C LEU A 64 3.88 10.66 2.63
N THR A 65 3.78 9.60 3.44
CA THR A 65 2.49 9.00 3.79
C THR A 65 1.64 9.97 4.59
N ARG A 66 2.26 10.66 5.55
CA ARG A 66 1.60 11.65 6.39
C ARG A 66 1.03 12.83 5.60
N ILE A 67 1.67 13.26 4.50
CA ILE A 67 1.10 14.26 3.59
C ILE A 67 -0.25 13.77 3.07
N ASN A 68 -0.32 12.53 2.59
CA ASN A 68 -1.55 11.98 2.05
C ASN A 68 -2.64 11.87 3.14
N ASP A 69 -2.30 11.41 4.34
CA ASP A 69 -3.25 11.28 5.45
C ASP A 69 -3.86 12.62 5.84
N ILE A 70 -3.05 13.69 5.91
CA ILE A 70 -3.53 15.05 6.18
C ILE A 70 -4.52 15.50 5.11
N LEU A 71 -4.18 15.31 3.83
CA LEU A 71 -5.04 15.70 2.72
C LEU A 71 -6.34 14.90 2.69
N THR A 72 -6.29 13.60 2.96
CA THR A 72 -7.48 12.74 3.06
C THR A 72 -8.41 13.22 4.17
N ASN A 73 -7.89 13.51 5.36
CA ASN A 73 -8.70 13.99 6.48
C ASN A 73 -9.41 15.32 6.15
N ILE A 74 -8.73 16.25 5.48
CA ILE A 74 -9.32 17.53 5.05
C ILE A 74 -10.42 17.29 4.01
N MET A 75 -10.13 16.49 2.98
CA MET A 75 -11.10 16.15 1.94
C MET A 75 -12.37 15.50 2.51
N GLU A 76 -12.22 14.57 3.46
CA GLU A 76 -13.36 13.92 4.11
C GLU A 76 -14.17 14.89 4.96
N ALA A 77 -13.49 15.74 5.75
CA ALA A 77 -14.15 16.77 6.54
C ALA A 77 -14.97 17.73 5.67
N GLU A 78 -14.42 18.18 4.53
CA GLU A 78 -15.13 19.02 3.57
C GLU A 78 -16.35 18.31 2.95
N ARG A 79 -16.22 17.03 2.61
CA ARG A 79 -17.32 16.23 2.04
C ARG A 79 -18.46 16.04 3.05
N THR A 80 -18.13 15.81 4.32
CA THR A 80 -19.12 15.71 5.38
C THR A 80 -19.79 17.06 5.65
N ALA A 81 -19.08 18.19 5.55
CA ALA A 81 -19.68 19.51 5.69
C ALA A 81 -20.64 19.83 4.52
N HIS A 82 -20.26 19.52 3.28
CA HIS A 82 -21.08 19.77 2.09
C HIS A 82 -22.33 18.89 1.99
N SER A 83 -22.30 17.68 2.54
CA SER A 83 -23.47 16.77 2.55
C SER A 83 -24.49 17.09 3.66
N ARG A 84 -24.16 18.03 4.56
CA ARG A 84 -25.06 18.51 5.63
C ARG A 84 -25.78 19.82 5.27
N HIS A 85 -25.54 20.34 4.08
CA HIS A 85 -26.26 21.46 3.45
C HIS A 85 -27.14 20.95 2.31
#